data_AF-A0AAF6BDA2-F1
#
_entry.id   AF-A0AAF6BDA2-F1
#
_cell.length_a   1.000
_cell.length_b   1.000
_cell.length_c   1.000
_cell.angle_alpha   90.00
_cell.angle_beta   90.00
_cell.angle_gamma   90.00
#
_symmetry.space_group_name_H-M   'P 1'
#
loop_
_entity.id
_entity.type
_entity.pdbx_description
1 polymer ?
#
loop_
_entity_poly.entity_id
_entity_poly.type
_entity_poly.pdbx_seq_one_letter_code
_entity_poly.pdbx_strand_id
1 'polypeptide(L)'
;MIPQGSKNSRRKPDSTDKLTDGLFSGVLAIFIETGVSRKRLQVWQRRFEDLGGTILTAAANLLGRVDQIIILAAHEAALSKGINFDRLGSCPNLNFVQFRWVEECLKDGTLLSYEPFLLSASQDEHILSTDDSRLDAQSGPQSDQLYVTPALAIVPDGDLRACSEVVNEKRYDEVSEECTIDTKFKAICEDDMPDYNKHISRPLLELSEIYSDVLADEWRSLTYRKVANKLDRLPYQILSADEVKNIQGIGKSMVDKIKEILCTGQLQKLFNLKASSQASIIVGGSYRRGNATCGDIDLLITHPDGHSHKGLLGRLVTKLEEAQFLITCPNPFTENITHKVNTYMGICKLPQYTHHRRIDIKIYPKQAYAFALVYFTGNDVLNRRIRYLAKKKGYKLSDQGLFLRVGDNKTGMASEVSIPCETEEEVFQKLGLPYPEPHERNW
;
A
#
# COMPACT_ATOMS: atom_id res chain seq x y z
N MET A 1 65.19 -37.38 -26.41
CA MET A 1 64.36 -36.55 -27.30
C MET A 1 63.52 -35.64 -26.43
N ILE A 2 63.80 -34.34 -26.49
CA ILE A 2 62.98 -33.26 -25.91
C ILE A 2 62.20 -32.65 -27.08
N PRO A 3 60.87 -32.48 -26.97
CA PRO A 3 60.27 -31.21 -27.41
C PRO A 3 59.18 -30.74 -26.43
N GLN A 4 59.35 -29.55 -25.85
CA GLN A 4 58.78 -28.25 -26.29
C GLN A 4 57.35 -28.02 -25.79
N GLY A 5 57.26 -27.21 -24.72
CA GLY A 5 56.01 -26.68 -24.19
C GLY A 5 55.45 -25.55 -25.03
N SER A 6 54.13 -25.57 -25.22
CA SER A 6 53.35 -24.53 -25.90
C SER A 6 52.25 -24.00 -24.97
N LYS A 7 52.49 -22.78 -24.47
CA LYS A 7 51.59 -21.70 -24.04
C LYS A 7 50.18 -22.05 -23.51
N ASN A 8 50.02 -21.78 -22.20
CA ASN A 8 48.75 -21.56 -21.49
C ASN A 8 47.84 -20.52 -22.18
N SER A 9 46.58 -20.90 -22.45
CA SER A 9 45.45 -19.98 -22.41
C SER A 9 44.43 -20.50 -21.38
N ARG A 10 44.17 -19.71 -20.34
CA ARG A 10 43.20 -20.01 -19.29
C ARG A 10 41.78 -19.89 -19.86
N ARG A 11 41.08 -21.01 -20.05
CA ARG A 11 39.61 -21.02 -20.15
C ARG A 11 39.02 -20.93 -18.74
N LYS A 12 38.02 -20.06 -18.57
CA LYS A 12 37.20 -19.92 -17.35
C LYS A 12 36.49 -21.26 -17.05
N PRO A 13 36.27 -21.60 -15.76
CA PRO A 13 35.59 -22.83 -15.40
C PRO A 13 34.11 -22.77 -15.77
N ASP A 14 33.62 -23.89 -16.31
CA ASP A 14 32.25 -24.15 -16.75
C ASP A 14 31.22 -23.85 -15.65
N SER A 15 30.17 -23.13 -16.05
CA SER A 15 28.90 -23.09 -15.34
C SER A 15 28.22 -24.44 -15.45
N THR A 16 27.86 -25.01 -14.31
CA THR A 16 27.00 -26.20 -14.22
C THR A 16 25.64 -25.92 -14.84
N ASP A 17 25.42 -26.39 -16.07
CA ASP A 17 24.10 -26.60 -16.65
C ASP A 17 23.42 -27.73 -15.84
N LYS A 18 22.55 -27.35 -14.90
CA LYS A 18 21.47 -28.25 -14.49
C LYS A 18 20.50 -28.29 -15.68
N LEU A 19 20.40 -29.44 -16.35
CA LEU A 19 19.38 -29.69 -17.37
C LEU A 19 18.00 -29.32 -16.82
N THR A 20 17.40 -28.25 -17.32
CA THR A 20 16.00 -27.85 -17.08
C THR A 20 15.14 -28.13 -18.31
N ASP A 21 15.50 -29.11 -19.14
CA ASP A 21 14.70 -29.44 -20.33
C ASP A 21 13.28 -29.86 -19.91
N GLY A 22 12.28 -29.15 -20.44
CA GLY A 22 10.87 -29.45 -20.20
C GLY A 22 10.31 -29.02 -18.84
N LEU A 23 10.93 -28.05 -18.15
CA LEU A 23 10.46 -27.53 -16.85
C LEU A 23 8.96 -27.19 -16.80
N PHE A 24 8.42 -26.63 -17.89
CA PHE A 24 7.02 -26.24 -18.01
C PHE A 24 6.22 -27.17 -18.94
N SER A 25 6.75 -28.36 -19.25
CA SER A 25 6.08 -29.34 -20.12
C SER A 25 4.67 -29.67 -19.61
N GLY A 26 3.68 -29.51 -20.48
CA GLY A 26 2.26 -29.73 -20.16
C GLY A 26 1.57 -28.56 -19.45
N VAL A 27 2.28 -27.47 -19.12
CA VAL A 27 1.69 -26.27 -18.55
C VAL A 27 1.14 -25.37 -19.66
N LEU A 28 -0.15 -25.06 -19.59
CA LEU A 28 -0.83 -24.12 -20.48
C LEU A 28 -1.02 -22.79 -19.77
N ALA A 29 -0.48 -21.70 -20.33
CA ALA A 29 -0.50 -20.40 -19.68
C ALA A 29 -0.92 -19.25 -20.60
N ILE A 30 -1.69 -18.29 -20.05
CA ILE A 30 -1.99 -17.01 -20.68
C ILE A 30 -1.20 -15.91 -19.95
N PHE A 31 -0.44 -15.11 -20.67
CA PHE A 31 0.37 -14.03 -20.11
C PHE A 31 -0.34 -12.67 -20.28
N ILE A 32 -0.67 -12.02 -19.17
CA ILE A 32 -1.32 -10.70 -19.18
C ILE A 32 -0.29 -9.58 -19.21
N GLU A 33 -0.31 -8.79 -20.30
CA GLU A 33 0.70 -7.74 -20.51
C GLU A 33 0.56 -6.57 -19.54
N THR A 34 -0.64 -6.32 -19.02
CA THR A 34 -0.95 -5.18 -18.15
C THR A 34 -0.10 -5.19 -16.87
N GLY A 35 0.58 -4.09 -16.59
CA GLY A 35 1.40 -3.92 -15.38
C GLY A 35 2.82 -4.46 -15.49
N VAL A 36 3.24 -5.00 -16.65
CA VAL A 36 4.61 -5.51 -16.89
C VAL A 36 5.24 -4.80 -18.10
N SER A 37 6.54 -4.54 -18.03
CA SER A 37 7.28 -4.00 -19.18
C SER A 37 7.35 -5.03 -20.31
N ARG A 38 7.07 -4.61 -21.56
CA ARG A 38 7.07 -5.46 -22.76
C ARG A 38 8.35 -6.31 -22.93
N LYS A 39 9.52 -5.72 -22.68
CA LYS A 39 10.82 -6.44 -22.77
C LYS A 39 10.93 -7.59 -21.77
N ARG A 40 10.44 -7.40 -20.54
CA ARG A 40 10.47 -8.41 -19.47
C ARG A 40 9.50 -9.55 -19.79
N LEU A 41 8.31 -9.20 -20.26
CA LEU A 41 7.32 -10.17 -20.70
C LEU A 41 7.85 -11.07 -21.82
N GLN A 42 8.48 -10.47 -22.85
CA GLN A 42 9.08 -11.22 -23.96
C GLN A 42 10.16 -12.21 -23.50
N VAL A 43 10.98 -11.83 -22.51
CA VAL A 43 12.01 -12.72 -21.95
C VAL A 43 11.36 -13.91 -21.23
N TRP A 44 10.30 -13.68 -20.46
CA TRP A 44 9.60 -14.75 -19.76
C TRP A 44 8.84 -15.68 -20.71
N GLN A 45 8.11 -15.11 -21.67
CA GLN A 45 7.38 -15.90 -22.67
C GLN A 45 8.33 -16.82 -23.43
N ARG A 46 9.44 -16.26 -23.94
CA ARG A 46 10.45 -17.04 -24.65
C ARG A 46 11.05 -18.15 -23.80
N ARG A 47 11.44 -17.84 -22.55
CA ARG A 47 11.98 -18.87 -21.64
C ARG A 47 10.96 -19.92 -21.25
N PHE A 48 9.69 -19.55 -21.12
CA PHE A 48 8.61 -20.47 -20.79
C PHE A 48 8.39 -21.48 -21.93
N GLU A 49 8.39 -21.01 -23.17
CA GLU A 49 8.29 -21.84 -24.39
C GLU A 49 9.55 -22.71 -24.60
N ASP A 50 10.74 -22.12 -24.45
CA ASP A 50 12.02 -22.84 -24.59
C ASP A 50 12.11 -24.01 -23.59
N LEU A 51 11.42 -23.91 -22.45
CA LEU A 51 11.36 -24.94 -21.40
C LEU A 51 10.07 -25.80 -21.47
N GLY A 52 9.38 -25.82 -22.61
CA GLY A 52 8.28 -26.75 -22.92
C GLY A 52 6.88 -26.30 -22.51
N GLY A 53 6.70 -25.07 -22.02
CA GLY A 53 5.38 -24.51 -21.72
C GLY A 53 4.66 -24.01 -22.97
N THR A 54 3.33 -24.13 -22.99
CA THR A 54 2.52 -23.64 -24.13
C THR A 54 1.85 -22.33 -23.75
N ILE A 55 2.11 -21.28 -24.54
CA ILE A 55 1.47 -19.98 -24.36
C ILE A 55 0.20 -19.93 -25.20
N LEU A 56 -0.92 -19.66 -24.54
CA LEU A 56 -2.21 -19.44 -25.16
C LEU A 56 -2.42 -17.94 -25.38
N THR A 57 -2.77 -17.56 -26.60
CA THR A 57 -3.20 -16.19 -26.89
C THR A 57 -4.63 -15.97 -26.38
N ALA A 58 -4.94 -14.79 -25.84
CA ALA A 58 -6.30 -14.42 -25.39
C ALA A 58 -7.39 -14.47 -26.48
N ALA A 59 -7.01 -14.65 -27.75
CA ALA A 59 -7.90 -14.84 -28.90
C ALA A 59 -8.07 -16.30 -29.33
N ALA A 60 -7.44 -17.27 -28.63
CA ALA A 60 -7.55 -18.68 -28.97
C ALA A 60 -8.91 -19.22 -28.55
N ASN A 61 -9.71 -19.69 -29.52
CA ASN A 61 -10.92 -20.47 -29.24
C ASN A 61 -10.50 -21.80 -28.60
N LEU A 62 -10.70 -21.92 -27.28
CA LEU A 62 -10.43 -23.13 -26.49
C LEU A 62 -11.56 -24.15 -26.69
N LEU A 63 -11.80 -24.57 -27.94
CA LEU A 63 -12.69 -25.68 -28.26
C LEU A 63 -11.94 -27.00 -28.02
N GLY A 64 -11.84 -27.39 -26.76
CA GLY A 64 -11.26 -28.66 -26.32
C GLY A 64 -11.26 -28.79 -24.80
N ARG A 65 -11.46 -30.01 -24.28
CA ARG A 65 -11.32 -30.33 -22.85
C ARG A 65 -9.88 -30.07 -22.43
N VAL A 66 -9.62 -28.90 -21.89
CA VAL A 66 -8.41 -28.57 -21.18
C VAL A 66 -8.71 -28.63 -19.69
N ASP A 67 -8.00 -29.50 -18.97
CA ASP A 67 -8.28 -29.74 -17.55
C ASP A 67 -7.77 -28.63 -16.64
N GLN A 68 -6.79 -27.80 -17.09
CA GLN A 68 -6.24 -26.70 -16.30
C GLN A 68 -5.55 -25.62 -17.16
N ILE A 69 -5.83 -24.35 -16.89
CA ILE A 69 -5.13 -23.21 -17.51
C ILE A 69 -4.63 -22.25 -16.42
N ILE A 70 -3.38 -21.81 -16.54
CA ILE A 70 -2.76 -20.83 -15.65
C ILE A 70 -2.82 -19.43 -16.30
N ILE A 71 -3.41 -18.47 -15.62
CA ILE A 71 -3.47 -17.08 -16.05
C ILE A 71 -2.44 -16.28 -15.26
N LEU A 72 -1.39 -15.82 -15.93
CA LEU A 72 -0.29 -15.09 -15.32
C LEU A 72 -0.49 -13.58 -15.43
N ALA A 73 -0.50 -12.89 -14.28
CA ALA A 73 -0.66 -11.45 -14.20
C ALA A 73 0.27 -10.79 -13.17
N ALA A 74 0.47 -9.47 -13.29
CA ALA A 74 1.30 -8.72 -12.36
C ALA A 74 0.67 -8.58 -10.97
N HIS A 75 -0.64 -8.36 -10.93
CA HIS A 75 -1.45 -8.14 -9.74
C HIS A 75 -2.93 -8.28 -10.11
N GLU A 76 -3.83 -8.33 -9.12
CA GLU A 76 -5.28 -8.55 -9.33
C GLU A 76 -5.90 -7.51 -10.28
N ALA A 77 -5.58 -6.23 -10.11
CA ALA A 77 -6.10 -5.16 -10.99
C ALA A 77 -5.64 -5.24 -12.47
N ALA A 78 -4.66 -6.10 -12.79
CA ALA A 78 -4.26 -6.34 -14.18
C ALA A 78 -5.17 -7.36 -14.86
N LEU A 79 -5.84 -8.23 -14.09
CA LEU A 79 -6.75 -9.26 -14.61
C LEU A 79 -7.98 -8.64 -15.27
N SER A 80 -8.60 -7.65 -14.62
CA SER A 80 -9.80 -6.95 -15.13
C SER A 80 -9.55 -6.13 -16.40
N LYS A 81 -8.30 -5.77 -16.69
CA LYS A 81 -7.90 -5.03 -17.90
C LYS A 81 -7.35 -5.92 -19.01
N GLY A 82 -6.91 -7.12 -18.67
CA GLY A 82 -6.18 -8.01 -19.57
C GLY A 82 -7.03 -9.13 -20.18
N ILE A 83 -8.20 -9.41 -19.60
CA ILE A 83 -9.02 -10.58 -19.94
C ILE A 83 -10.48 -10.18 -20.07
N ASN A 84 -11.10 -10.61 -21.16
CA ASN A 84 -12.55 -10.67 -21.27
C ASN A 84 -12.99 -12.09 -20.89
N PHE A 85 -13.63 -12.23 -19.73
CA PHE A 85 -14.07 -13.52 -19.18
C PHE A 85 -15.11 -14.22 -20.06
N ASP A 86 -15.90 -13.47 -20.84
CA ASP A 86 -16.91 -14.02 -21.76
C ASP A 86 -16.29 -14.88 -22.87
N ARG A 87 -14.98 -14.71 -23.14
CA ARG A 87 -14.24 -15.43 -24.19
C ARG A 87 -13.51 -16.68 -23.72
N LEU A 88 -13.40 -16.91 -22.41
CA LEU A 88 -12.68 -18.07 -21.86
C LEU A 88 -13.52 -19.36 -21.84
N GLY A 89 -14.82 -19.28 -22.10
CA GLY A 89 -15.73 -20.44 -22.07
C GLY A 89 -15.85 -21.08 -20.68
N SER A 90 -16.66 -22.15 -20.55
CA SER A 90 -16.86 -22.88 -19.30
C SER A 90 -15.68 -23.80 -18.92
N CYS A 91 -14.45 -23.28 -18.94
CA CYS A 91 -13.28 -24.01 -18.45
C CYS A 91 -13.37 -24.19 -16.92
N PRO A 92 -13.42 -25.43 -16.40
CA PRO A 92 -13.71 -25.66 -14.98
C PRO A 92 -12.58 -25.28 -14.03
N ASN A 93 -11.32 -25.20 -14.49
CA ASN A 93 -10.15 -24.97 -13.63
C ASN A 93 -9.23 -23.85 -14.17
N LEU A 94 -9.60 -22.60 -13.91
CA LEU A 94 -8.75 -21.44 -14.16
C LEU A 94 -8.02 -21.04 -12.87
N ASN A 95 -6.69 -20.97 -12.93
CA ASN A 95 -5.87 -20.51 -11.81
C ASN A 95 -5.21 -19.18 -12.15
N PHE A 96 -5.52 -18.14 -11.40
CA PHE A 96 -4.92 -16.82 -11.56
C PHE A 96 -3.66 -16.75 -10.70
N VAL A 97 -2.50 -16.53 -11.32
CA VAL A 97 -1.19 -16.69 -10.69
C VAL A 97 -0.33 -15.46 -10.96
N GLN A 98 0.47 -15.03 -9.97
CA GLN A 98 1.42 -13.95 -10.14
C GLN A 98 2.58 -14.35 -11.05
N PHE A 99 3.10 -13.40 -11.86
CA PHE A 99 4.34 -13.62 -12.64
C PHE A 99 5.54 -14.06 -11.81
N ARG A 100 5.54 -13.74 -10.51
CA ARG A 100 6.56 -14.19 -9.55
C ARG A 100 6.72 -15.71 -9.54
N TRP A 101 5.67 -16.48 -9.78
CA TRP A 101 5.77 -17.93 -9.86
C TRP A 101 6.74 -18.39 -10.95
N VAL A 102 6.62 -17.84 -12.17
CA VAL A 102 7.55 -18.15 -13.28
C VAL A 102 8.97 -17.73 -12.93
N GLU A 103 9.15 -16.59 -12.26
CA GLU A 103 10.47 -16.15 -11.81
C GLU A 103 11.12 -17.14 -10.83
N GLU A 104 10.36 -17.61 -9.83
CA GLU A 104 10.89 -18.53 -8.83
C GLU A 104 11.15 -19.92 -9.42
N CYS A 105 10.28 -20.43 -10.31
CA CYS A 105 10.54 -21.67 -11.05
C CYS A 105 11.83 -21.57 -11.90
N LEU A 106 12.06 -20.43 -12.56
CA LEU A 106 13.27 -20.20 -13.35
C LEU A 106 14.54 -20.03 -12.50
N LYS A 107 14.42 -19.50 -11.26
CA LYS A 107 15.55 -19.36 -10.34
C LYS A 107 15.93 -20.69 -9.69
N ASP A 108 14.94 -21.44 -9.25
CA ASP A 108 15.13 -22.70 -8.55
C ASP A 108 15.46 -23.86 -9.51
N GLY A 109 15.00 -23.74 -10.77
CA GLY A 109 15.15 -24.78 -11.79
C GLY A 109 14.22 -25.96 -11.57
N THR A 110 13.17 -25.80 -10.75
CA THR A 110 12.14 -26.81 -10.49
C THR A 110 10.74 -26.21 -10.66
N LEU A 111 9.75 -27.06 -10.99
CA LEU A 111 8.37 -26.65 -11.14
C LEU A 111 7.73 -26.54 -9.75
N LEU A 112 7.61 -25.31 -9.25
CA LEU A 112 7.04 -25.01 -7.93
C LEU A 112 5.51 -25.08 -7.96
N SER A 113 4.89 -25.36 -6.80
CA SER A 113 3.45 -25.18 -6.64
C SER A 113 3.06 -23.72 -6.87
N TYR A 114 2.00 -23.48 -7.62
CA TYR A 114 1.49 -22.14 -7.89
C TYR A 114 0.55 -21.62 -6.79
N GLU A 115 0.11 -22.45 -5.83
CA GLU A 115 -0.81 -22.08 -4.75
C GLU A 115 -0.36 -20.84 -3.94
N PRO A 116 0.93 -20.69 -3.57
CA PRO A 116 1.41 -19.51 -2.84
C PRO A 116 1.37 -18.21 -3.65
N PHE A 117 1.15 -18.33 -4.97
CA PHE A 117 1.18 -17.24 -5.93
C PHE A 117 -0.20 -16.94 -6.51
N LEU A 118 -1.27 -17.57 -5.98
CA LEU A 118 -2.64 -17.35 -6.44
C LEU A 118 -3.07 -15.90 -6.20
N LEU A 119 -3.73 -15.33 -7.20
CA LEU A 119 -4.43 -14.06 -7.17
C LEU A 119 -5.91 -14.34 -6.86
N SER A 120 -6.53 -13.55 -5.98
CA SER A 120 -7.96 -13.68 -5.74
C SER A 120 -8.71 -13.04 -6.91
N ALA A 121 -9.34 -13.87 -7.75
CA ALA A 121 -10.28 -13.39 -8.75
C ALA A 121 -11.67 -13.35 -8.12
N SER A 122 -12.24 -12.17 -7.96
CA SER A 122 -13.68 -12.00 -7.77
C SER A 122 -14.38 -12.51 -9.04
N GLN A 123 -14.93 -13.73 -8.98
CA GLN A 123 -15.80 -14.25 -10.03
C GLN A 123 -17.16 -13.55 -9.90
N ASP A 124 -17.40 -12.54 -10.73
CA ASP A 124 -18.75 -12.01 -10.93
C ASP A 124 -19.55 -13.02 -11.74
N GLU A 125 -20.47 -13.73 -11.09
CA GLU A 125 -21.45 -14.58 -11.78
C GLU A 125 -22.45 -13.69 -12.54
N HIS A 126 -22.33 -13.68 -13.87
CA HIS A 126 -23.34 -13.18 -14.78
C HIS A 126 -24.58 -14.10 -14.76
N ILE A 127 -25.68 -13.61 -14.18
CA ILE A 127 -27.02 -14.08 -14.53
C ILE A 127 -27.60 -13.12 -15.57
N LEU A 128 -27.77 -13.65 -16.77
CA LEU A 128 -28.63 -13.11 -17.82
C LEU A 128 -30.09 -13.10 -17.34
N SER A 129 -30.71 -11.92 -17.32
CA SER A 129 -32.13 -11.81 -17.64
C SER A 129 -32.35 -10.55 -18.47
N THR A 130 -32.65 -10.79 -19.73
CA THR A 130 -33.32 -9.88 -20.66
C THR A 130 -34.53 -9.23 -20.00
N ASP A 131 -34.65 -7.90 -20.11
CA ASP A 131 -35.78 -7.33 -20.83
C ASP A 131 -35.57 -5.84 -21.16
N ASP A 132 -36.03 -5.55 -22.36
CA ASP A 132 -35.87 -4.36 -23.18
C ASP A 132 -37.00 -3.36 -22.87
N SER A 133 -36.68 -2.07 -22.68
CA SER A 133 -37.45 -0.96 -23.26
C SER A 133 -36.91 0.41 -22.84
N ARG A 134 -36.32 1.09 -23.84
CA ARG A 134 -36.51 2.50 -24.25
C ARG A 134 -37.08 3.48 -23.21
N LEU A 135 -36.38 4.59 -22.99
CA LEU A 135 -36.81 5.95 -23.41
C LEU A 135 -35.73 7.02 -23.09
N ASP A 136 -35.35 7.69 -24.18
CA ASP A 136 -35.04 9.11 -24.38
C ASP A 136 -33.94 9.86 -23.61
N ALA A 137 -33.03 10.38 -24.44
CA ALA A 137 -32.07 11.43 -24.18
C ALA A 137 -32.74 12.79 -24.04
N GLN A 138 -32.31 13.60 -23.06
CA GLN A 138 -32.15 15.06 -23.23
C GLN A 138 -30.96 15.57 -22.42
N SER A 139 -30.13 16.33 -23.14
CA SER A 139 -28.96 17.10 -22.71
C SER A 139 -29.34 18.40 -21.97
N GLY A 140 -28.55 18.81 -20.98
CA GLY A 140 -28.55 20.19 -20.48
C GLY A 140 -27.73 20.37 -19.18
N PRO A 141 -26.78 21.33 -19.10
CA PRO A 141 -25.73 21.36 -18.07
C PRO A 141 -26.07 22.27 -16.87
N GLN A 142 -25.24 22.15 -15.81
CA GLN A 142 -24.84 23.16 -14.79
C GLN A 142 -25.09 22.77 -13.32
N SER A 143 -23.99 22.48 -12.63
CA SER A 143 -23.46 23.20 -11.44
C SER A 143 -22.96 22.25 -10.35
N ASP A 144 -21.72 21.77 -10.51
CA ASP A 144 -20.95 21.18 -9.43
C ASP A 144 -20.48 22.30 -8.48
N GLN A 145 -21.24 22.56 -7.43
CA GLN A 145 -20.71 23.22 -6.23
C GLN A 145 -20.12 22.14 -5.32
N LEU A 146 -18.80 21.93 -5.44
CA LEU A 146 -18.01 21.23 -4.43
C LEU A 146 -18.09 22.00 -3.10
N TYR A 147 -18.75 21.42 -2.11
CA TYR A 147 -18.58 21.83 -0.72
C TYR A 147 -17.19 21.39 -0.26
N VAL A 148 -16.26 22.35 -0.27
CA VAL A 148 -14.95 22.24 0.38
C VAL A 148 -15.18 22.34 1.89
N THR A 149 -14.89 21.26 2.62
CA THR A 149 -14.74 21.33 4.07
C THR A 149 -13.43 22.07 4.41
N PRO A 150 -13.43 23.10 5.28
CA PRO A 150 -12.20 23.78 5.65
C PRO A 150 -11.34 22.87 6.51
N ALA A 151 -10.10 22.68 6.09
CA ALA A 151 -9.03 22.20 6.96
C ALA A 151 -8.95 23.15 8.18
N LEU A 152 -9.03 22.59 9.39
CA LEU A 152 -8.74 23.33 10.62
C LEU A 152 -7.29 23.83 10.56
N ALA A 153 -7.13 25.11 10.27
CA ALA A 153 -5.93 25.86 10.58
C ALA A 153 -5.92 26.13 12.08
N ILE A 154 -4.96 25.55 12.80
CA ILE A 154 -4.66 25.95 14.17
C ILE A 154 -3.93 27.29 14.07
N VAL A 155 -4.65 28.36 14.36
CA VAL A 155 -4.08 29.68 14.66
C VAL A 155 -3.75 29.69 16.15
N PRO A 156 -2.51 29.95 16.57
CA PRO A 156 -2.26 30.34 17.95
C PRO A 156 -2.60 31.82 18.08
N ASP A 157 -3.73 32.11 18.72
CA ASP A 157 -4.01 33.44 19.27
C ASP A 157 -3.01 33.73 20.39
N GLY A 158 -2.43 34.93 20.34
CA GLY A 158 -1.26 35.31 21.13
C GLY A 158 -1.55 35.69 22.57
N ASP A 159 -0.46 35.86 23.34
CA ASP A 159 -0.29 37.11 24.07
C ASP A 159 1.18 37.37 24.41
N LEU A 160 1.56 38.64 24.27
CA LEU A 160 2.88 39.18 24.52
C LEU A 160 3.28 39.08 25.99
N ARG A 161 4.47 38.53 26.27
CA ARG A 161 5.30 38.99 27.39
C ARG A 161 6.75 39.12 26.97
N ALA A 162 7.20 40.37 26.99
CA ALA A 162 8.59 40.77 26.91
C ALA A 162 9.41 40.15 28.04
N CYS A 163 10.57 39.59 27.71
CA CYS A 163 11.73 39.54 28.59
C CYS A 163 12.97 39.74 27.72
N SER A 164 13.47 40.96 27.78
CA SER A 164 14.80 41.39 27.33
C SER A 164 15.87 40.73 28.21
N GLU A 165 16.80 39.99 27.63
CA GLU A 165 18.16 39.89 28.18
C GLU A 165 19.21 39.99 27.08
N VAL A 166 20.06 40.98 27.27
CA VAL A 166 21.19 41.42 26.48
C VAL A 166 22.42 40.68 26.98
N VAL A 167 23.18 39.98 26.13
CA VAL A 167 24.62 39.77 26.38
C VAL A 167 25.43 39.74 25.07
N ASN A 168 26.01 40.90 24.78
CA ASN A 168 27.37 41.19 24.28
C ASN A 168 27.98 40.42 23.10
N GLU A 169 28.08 41.16 21.99
CA GLU A 169 29.16 41.10 21.00
C GLU A 169 30.55 41.18 21.65
N LYS A 170 31.51 40.39 21.14
CA LYS A 170 32.92 40.78 21.12
C LYS A 170 33.54 40.52 19.74
N ARG A 171 33.98 41.65 19.19
CA ARG A 171 34.87 41.92 18.08
C ARG A 171 36.31 41.58 18.46
N TYR A 172 37.09 40.95 17.58
CA TYR A 172 38.56 41.00 17.57
C TYR A 172 39.10 40.83 16.14
N ASP A 173 39.51 41.97 15.59
CA ASP A 173 40.68 42.35 14.78
C ASP A 173 41.38 41.39 13.79
N GLU A 174 41.70 41.99 12.64
CA GLU A 174 42.62 41.57 11.59
C GLU A 174 44.06 41.38 12.09
N VAL A 175 44.71 40.29 11.66
CA VAL A 175 46.17 40.21 11.51
C VAL A 175 46.51 39.43 10.24
N SER A 176 47.39 40.02 9.45
CA SER A 176 47.93 39.61 8.14
C SER A 176 49.03 38.53 8.22
N GLU A 177 49.12 37.76 7.12
CA GLU A 177 50.31 37.12 6.51
C GLU A 177 51.20 36.16 7.33
N GLU A 178 51.19 34.87 6.98
CA GLU A 178 52.24 34.22 6.15
C GLU A 178 51.96 32.71 5.94
N CYS A 179 52.46 32.21 4.81
CA CYS A 179 52.29 30.86 4.29
C CYS A 179 53.24 29.86 4.95
N THR A 180 52.72 28.79 5.55
CA THR A 180 53.43 27.50 5.63
C THR A 180 52.46 26.36 5.42
N ILE A 181 52.69 25.63 4.32
CA ILE A 181 52.04 24.36 3.99
C ILE A 181 52.50 23.33 5.03
N ASP A 182 51.65 22.98 5.99
CA ASP A 182 51.83 21.76 6.79
C ASP A 182 50.67 20.79 6.52
N THR A 183 50.97 19.83 5.66
CA THR A 183 50.18 18.64 5.38
C THR A 183 49.99 17.80 6.65
N LYS A 184 48.93 18.11 7.40
CA LYS A 184 48.28 17.15 8.30
C LYS A 184 46.90 16.81 7.75
N PHE A 185 46.83 15.70 7.00
CA PHE A 185 45.58 14.97 6.82
C PHE A 185 45.12 14.49 8.20
N LYS A 186 44.33 15.31 8.87
CA LYS A 186 43.57 14.89 10.04
C LYS A 186 42.44 14.02 9.52
N ALA A 187 42.47 12.73 9.80
CA ALA A 187 41.34 11.84 9.54
C ALA A 187 40.11 12.45 10.22
N ILE A 188 39.13 12.86 9.41
CA ILE A 188 37.83 13.30 9.90
C ILE A 188 37.15 12.03 10.42
N CYS A 189 36.80 12.01 11.70
CA CYS A 189 35.96 10.96 12.28
C CYS A 189 34.64 10.89 11.49
N GLU A 190 34.11 9.68 11.24
CA GLU A 190 32.88 9.50 10.45
C GLU A 190 31.67 10.33 10.98
N ASP A 191 31.72 10.77 12.24
CA ASP A 191 30.67 11.54 12.92
C ASP A 191 30.74 13.08 12.74
N ASP A 192 31.82 13.63 12.13
CA ASP A 192 32.00 15.09 11.92
C ASP A 192 31.77 15.54 10.46
N MET A 193 31.13 14.71 9.62
CA MET A 193 30.82 15.07 8.24
C MET A 193 29.71 16.13 8.18
N PRO A 194 29.95 17.30 7.54
CA PRO A 194 28.92 18.32 7.40
C PRO A 194 27.76 17.81 6.56
N ASP A 195 26.55 18.18 6.97
CA ASP A 195 25.32 17.73 6.35
C ASP A 195 24.99 18.49 5.05
N TYR A 196 25.82 18.30 4.03
CA TYR A 196 25.71 19.07 2.78
C TYR A 196 24.47 18.71 1.96
N ASN A 197 24.03 17.44 2.00
CA ASN A 197 23.09 16.89 1.01
C ASN A 197 21.83 16.25 1.61
N LYS A 198 21.53 16.36 2.93
CA LYS A 198 20.32 15.76 3.49
C LYS A 198 19.01 16.24 2.90
N HIS A 199 18.96 17.48 2.42
CA HIS A 199 17.80 18.01 1.71
C HIS A 199 17.44 17.20 0.45
N ILE A 200 18.41 16.47 -0.13
CA ILE A 200 18.22 15.56 -1.28
C ILE A 200 18.08 14.11 -0.82
N SER A 201 18.94 13.65 0.09
CA SER A 201 18.96 12.24 0.51
C SER A 201 17.72 11.85 1.33
N ARG A 202 17.20 12.75 2.18
CA ARG A 202 16.03 12.48 3.02
C ARG A 202 14.78 12.16 2.22
N PRO A 203 14.35 12.95 1.21
CA PRO A 203 13.23 12.57 0.34
C PRO A 203 13.44 11.21 -0.36
N LEU A 204 14.68 10.87 -0.73
CA LEU A 204 14.98 9.57 -1.35
C LEU A 204 14.91 8.41 -0.35
N LEU A 205 15.34 8.61 0.90
CA LEU A 205 15.19 7.62 1.98
C LEU A 205 13.71 7.38 2.29
N GLU A 206 12.92 8.43 2.44
CA GLU A 206 11.48 8.32 2.68
C GLU A 206 10.78 7.60 1.51
N LEU A 207 11.18 7.90 0.26
CA LEU A 207 10.69 7.17 -0.89
C LEU A 207 11.09 5.68 -0.84
N SER A 208 12.30 5.38 -0.36
CA SER A 208 12.79 4.01 -0.22
C SER A 208 11.98 3.20 0.77
N GLU A 209 11.55 3.82 1.88
CA GLU A 209 10.71 3.19 2.90
C GLU A 209 9.35 2.83 2.31
N ILE A 210 8.71 3.75 1.59
CA ILE A 210 7.43 3.48 0.91
C ILE A 210 7.57 2.32 -0.10
N TYR A 211 8.64 2.29 -0.89
CA TYR A 211 8.86 1.19 -1.83
C TYR A 211 9.08 -0.17 -1.14
N SER A 212 9.73 -0.19 0.02
CA SER A 212 9.94 -1.39 0.82
C SER A 212 8.64 -1.85 1.47
N ASP A 213 8.00 -0.95 2.20
CA ASP A 213 6.96 -1.28 3.18
C ASP A 213 5.56 -1.34 2.56
N VAL A 214 5.30 -0.51 1.54
CA VAL A 214 3.97 -0.39 0.91
C VAL A 214 3.92 -1.18 -0.39
N LEU A 215 4.95 -1.03 -1.24
CA LEU A 215 4.93 -1.59 -2.59
C LEU A 215 5.66 -2.94 -2.71
N ALA A 216 6.28 -3.43 -1.64
CA ALA A 216 7.05 -4.68 -1.60
C ALA A 216 8.10 -4.78 -2.74
N ASP A 217 8.68 -3.65 -3.13
CA ASP A 217 9.70 -3.56 -4.17
C ASP A 217 11.07 -3.26 -3.54
N GLU A 218 11.70 -4.34 -3.08
CA GLU A 218 13.00 -4.29 -2.42
C GLU A 218 14.10 -3.73 -3.34
N TRP A 219 14.04 -4.03 -4.65
CA TRP A 219 15.08 -3.61 -5.59
C TRP A 219 15.09 -2.09 -5.76
N ARG A 220 13.91 -1.47 -5.90
CA ARG A 220 13.81 -0.01 -5.97
C ARG A 220 14.15 0.62 -4.63
N SER A 221 13.69 0.06 -3.51
CA SER A 221 14.05 0.57 -2.18
C SER A 221 15.57 0.58 -1.97
N LEU A 222 16.25 -0.54 -2.25
CA LEU A 222 17.70 -0.67 -2.13
C LEU A 222 18.44 0.33 -3.02
N THR A 223 17.91 0.62 -4.21
CA THR A 223 18.49 1.61 -5.12
C THR A 223 18.43 3.01 -4.53
N TYR A 224 17.26 3.45 -4.05
CA TYR A 224 17.11 4.78 -3.43
C TYR A 224 17.99 4.93 -2.19
N ARG A 225 18.02 3.90 -1.34
CA ARG A 225 18.84 3.88 -0.12
C ARG A 225 20.33 3.96 -0.40
N LYS A 226 20.82 3.19 -1.38
CA LYS A 226 22.22 3.23 -1.83
C LYS A 226 22.61 4.60 -2.38
N VAL A 227 21.72 5.23 -3.15
CA VAL A 227 21.96 6.58 -3.67
C VAL A 227 21.97 7.60 -2.54
N ALA A 228 20.95 7.62 -1.67
CA ALA A 228 20.88 8.55 -0.54
C ALA A 228 22.15 8.51 0.33
N ASN A 229 22.56 7.31 0.77
CA ASN A 229 23.78 7.12 1.56
C ASN A 229 25.05 7.58 0.83
N LYS A 230 25.06 7.51 -0.51
CA LYS A 230 26.18 7.97 -1.32
C LYS A 230 26.20 9.50 -1.43
N LEU A 231 25.03 10.15 -1.55
CA LEU A 231 24.93 11.61 -1.57
C LEU A 231 25.33 12.22 -0.22
N ASP A 232 24.96 11.58 0.89
CA ASP A 232 25.32 12.01 2.25
C ASP A 232 26.83 11.98 2.51
N ARG A 233 27.56 11.10 1.81
CA ARG A 233 29.01 10.95 1.95
C ARG A 233 29.82 11.88 1.04
N LEU A 234 29.18 12.68 0.21
CA LEU A 234 29.90 13.61 -0.67
C LEU A 234 30.48 14.76 0.17
N PRO A 235 31.75 15.13 -0.04
CA PRO A 235 32.41 16.20 0.72
C PRO A 235 32.02 17.61 0.25
N TYR A 236 30.99 17.73 -0.60
CA TYR A 236 30.52 18.98 -1.18
C TYR A 236 28.99 18.98 -1.30
N GLN A 237 28.41 20.18 -1.33
CA GLN A 237 26.99 20.37 -1.60
C GLN A 237 26.72 20.25 -3.11
N ILE A 238 25.71 19.46 -3.46
CA ILE A 238 25.26 19.34 -4.85
C ILE A 238 24.41 20.57 -5.19
N LEU A 239 24.85 21.35 -6.16
CA LEU A 239 24.12 22.53 -6.64
C LEU A 239 23.45 22.29 -8.00
N SER A 240 23.99 21.36 -8.78
CA SER A 240 23.43 20.96 -10.07
C SER A 240 23.31 19.44 -10.20
N ALA A 241 22.23 18.99 -10.84
CA ALA A 241 22.04 17.58 -11.17
C ALA A 241 23.11 17.04 -12.14
N ASP A 242 23.87 17.91 -12.81
CA ASP A 242 24.97 17.50 -13.69
C ASP A 242 26.16 16.94 -12.91
N GLU A 243 26.38 17.40 -11.68
CA GLU A 243 27.49 16.97 -10.81
C GLU A 243 27.38 15.49 -10.43
N VAL A 244 26.15 14.97 -10.38
CA VAL A 244 25.88 13.57 -10.00
C VAL A 244 25.80 12.61 -11.18
N LYS A 245 25.84 13.10 -12.44
CA LYS A 245 25.68 12.26 -13.64
C LYS A 245 26.77 11.20 -13.81
N ASN A 246 27.99 11.53 -13.39
CA ASN A 246 29.16 10.66 -13.56
C ASN A 246 29.38 9.73 -12.35
N ILE A 247 28.53 9.81 -11.33
CA ILE A 247 28.65 8.99 -10.14
C ILE A 247 28.12 7.58 -10.45
N GLN A 248 28.98 6.58 -10.28
CA GLN A 248 28.63 5.17 -10.51
C GLN A 248 27.40 4.77 -9.68
N GLY A 249 26.36 4.24 -10.34
CA GLY A 249 25.11 3.81 -9.71
C GLY A 249 23.98 4.84 -9.75
N ILE A 250 24.25 6.08 -10.20
CA ILE A 250 23.23 7.10 -10.44
C ILE A 250 22.91 7.13 -11.94
N GLY A 251 21.75 6.55 -12.31
CA GLY A 251 21.27 6.57 -13.69
C GLY A 251 20.42 7.80 -14.00
N LYS A 252 20.09 8.00 -15.29
CA LYS A 252 19.27 9.13 -15.79
C LYS A 252 18.01 9.39 -14.95
N SER A 253 17.24 8.35 -14.62
CA SER A 253 16.01 8.48 -13.83
C SER A 253 16.23 8.98 -12.40
N MET A 254 17.42 8.77 -11.83
CA MET A 254 17.79 9.29 -10.51
C MET A 254 18.26 10.74 -10.62
N VAL A 255 19.07 11.06 -11.64
CA VAL A 255 19.47 12.42 -11.98
C VAL A 255 18.24 13.32 -12.15
N ASP A 256 17.21 12.85 -12.87
CA ASP A 256 15.97 13.60 -13.08
C ASP A 256 15.25 13.91 -11.75
N LYS A 257 15.27 12.98 -10.78
CA LYS A 257 14.67 13.19 -9.44
C LYS A 257 15.50 14.14 -8.58
N ILE A 258 16.82 14.03 -8.62
CA ILE A 258 17.71 14.95 -7.91
C ILE A 258 17.52 16.36 -8.47
N LYS A 259 17.43 16.49 -9.80
CA LYS A 259 17.11 17.76 -10.46
C LYS A 259 15.78 18.33 -9.98
N GLU A 260 14.74 17.50 -9.92
CA GLU A 260 13.41 17.90 -9.43
C GLU A 260 13.48 18.42 -7.98
N ILE A 261 14.18 17.70 -7.09
CA ILE A 261 14.34 18.10 -5.69
C ILE A 261 15.10 19.42 -5.59
N LEU A 262 16.19 19.60 -6.35
CA LEU A 262 16.94 20.85 -6.36
C LEU A 262 16.13 22.05 -6.88
N CYS A 263 15.29 21.84 -7.90
CA CYS A 263 14.49 22.92 -8.50
C CYS A 263 13.25 23.28 -7.68
N THR A 264 12.59 22.30 -7.06
CA THR A 264 11.26 22.48 -6.44
C THR A 264 11.27 22.35 -4.91
N GLY A 265 12.36 21.84 -4.34
CA GLY A 265 12.46 21.48 -2.92
C GLY A 265 11.69 20.22 -2.54
N GLN A 266 11.01 19.56 -3.50
CA GLN A 266 10.15 18.40 -3.24
C GLN A 266 10.32 17.34 -4.32
N LEU A 267 9.78 16.15 -4.04
CA LEU A 267 9.70 15.07 -5.01
C LEU A 267 8.23 14.72 -5.22
N GLN A 268 7.67 15.07 -6.37
CA GLN A 268 6.25 14.91 -6.70
C GLN A 268 5.80 13.46 -6.58
N LYS A 269 6.67 12.51 -6.93
CA LYS A 269 6.37 11.08 -6.75
C LYS A 269 6.23 10.70 -5.27
N LEU A 270 7.10 11.22 -4.41
CA LEU A 270 7.01 11.01 -2.96
C LEU A 270 5.73 11.66 -2.43
N PHE A 271 5.43 12.88 -2.87
CA PHE A 271 4.20 13.59 -2.49
C PHE A 271 2.95 12.80 -2.87
N ASN A 272 2.85 12.36 -4.12
CA ASN A 272 1.71 11.58 -4.62
C ASN A 272 1.58 10.24 -3.88
N LEU A 273 2.69 9.54 -3.66
CA LEU A 273 2.67 8.28 -2.91
C LEU A 273 2.20 8.51 -1.49
N LYS A 274 2.75 9.52 -0.79
CA LYS A 274 2.30 9.91 0.54
C LYS A 274 0.83 10.27 0.58
N ALA A 275 0.32 10.99 -0.41
CA ALA A 275 -1.10 11.36 -0.51
C ALA A 275 -1.99 10.14 -0.76
N SER A 276 -1.57 9.21 -1.64
CA SER A 276 -2.29 7.97 -1.92
C SER A 276 -2.17 6.91 -0.82
N SER A 277 -1.16 7.04 0.05
CA SER A 277 -0.86 6.11 1.15
C SER A 277 -1.33 6.64 2.52
N GLN A 278 -2.15 7.69 2.56
CA GLN A 278 -2.70 8.14 3.83
C GLN A 278 -3.85 7.22 4.25
N ALA A 279 -3.72 6.65 5.44
CA ALA A 279 -4.85 6.03 6.10
C ALA A 279 -5.92 7.10 6.36
N SER A 280 -7.18 6.75 6.11
CA SER A 280 -8.32 7.55 6.53
C SER A 280 -8.57 7.29 8.00
N ILE A 281 -8.70 8.36 8.79
CA ILE A 281 -8.98 8.32 10.22
C ILE A 281 -10.25 9.11 10.48
N ILE A 282 -11.22 8.49 11.15
CA ILE A 282 -12.48 9.13 11.51
C ILE A 282 -12.74 8.90 13.00
N VAL A 283 -13.12 9.97 13.68
CA VAL A 283 -13.66 9.88 15.05
C VAL A 283 -15.11 9.46 14.96
N GLY A 284 -15.46 8.33 15.56
CA GLY A 284 -16.81 7.76 15.61
C GLY A 284 -17.58 8.18 16.86
N GLY A 285 -18.43 7.28 17.32
CA GLY A 285 -19.05 7.36 18.64
C GLY A 285 -19.97 8.56 18.84
N SER A 286 -20.07 8.96 20.10
CA SER A 286 -20.84 10.13 20.52
C SER A 286 -20.34 11.43 19.91
N TYR A 287 -19.04 11.54 19.62
CA TYR A 287 -18.45 12.69 18.95
C TYR A 287 -19.02 12.87 17.54
N ARG A 288 -19.04 11.81 16.72
CA ARG A 288 -19.59 11.87 15.36
C ARG A 288 -21.08 12.16 15.32
N ARG A 289 -21.82 11.79 16.36
CA ARG A 289 -23.24 12.13 16.52
C ARG A 289 -23.47 13.56 17.05
N GLY A 290 -22.42 14.35 17.24
CA GLY A 290 -22.53 15.76 17.64
C GLY A 290 -22.82 15.97 19.12
N ASN A 291 -22.56 14.99 19.99
CA ASN A 291 -22.76 15.17 21.42
C ASN A 291 -21.75 16.16 22.00
N ALA A 292 -22.23 17.10 22.83
CA ALA A 292 -21.38 18.10 23.48
C ALA A 292 -20.34 17.48 24.44
N THR A 293 -20.64 16.30 25.00
CA THR A 293 -19.74 15.53 25.88
C THR A 293 -19.64 14.09 25.41
N CYS A 294 -18.42 13.54 25.43
CA CYS A 294 -18.12 12.17 25.03
C CYS A 294 -17.55 11.39 26.21
N GLY A 295 -17.92 10.11 26.34
CA GLY A 295 -17.39 9.23 27.40
C GLY A 295 -15.98 8.71 27.06
N ASP A 296 -15.84 8.17 25.86
CA ASP A 296 -14.65 7.63 25.25
C ASP A 296 -14.39 8.23 23.87
N ILE A 297 -13.17 7.99 23.36
CA ILE A 297 -12.73 8.42 22.04
C ILE A 297 -12.71 7.18 21.14
N ASP A 298 -13.64 7.13 20.20
CA ASP A 298 -13.73 6.07 19.19
C ASP A 298 -12.99 6.48 17.91
N LEU A 299 -11.86 5.84 17.60
CA LEU A 299 -11.13 6.05 16.36
C LEU A 299 -11.32 4.87 15.40
N LEU A 300 -11.86 5.15 14.22
CA LEU A 300 -11.91 4.22 13.10
C LEU A 300 -10.83 4.60 12.09
N ILE A 301 -10.00 3.62 11.73
CA ILE A 301 -8.93 3.78 10.73
C ILE A 301 -9.17 2.80 9.60
N THR A 302 -9.00 3.24 8.36
CA THR A 302 -8.95 2.36 7.19
C THR A 302 -7.91 2.87 6.20
N HIS A 303 -7.57 2.06 5.20
CA HIS A 303 -6.67 2.49 4.13
C HIS A 303 -7.35 2.28 2.77
N PRO A 304 -7.36 3.29 1.88
CA PRO A 304 -8.12 3.24 0.62
C PRO A 304 -7.68 2.12 -0.32
N ASP A 305 -6.41 1.70 -0.26
CA ASP A 305 -5.88 0.61 -1.09
C ASP A 305 -6.36 -0.80 -0.69
N GLY A 306 -7.03 -0.96 0.44
CA GLY A 306 -7.49 -2.28 0.95
C GLY A 306 -6.39 -3.19 1.50
N HIS A 307 -5.12 -2.77 1.56
CA HIS A 307 -3.97 -3.61 1.92
C HIS A 307 -3.07 -3.00 3.01
N SER A 308 -2.77 -1.71 2.94
CA SER A 308 -1.82 -1.03 3.83
C SER A 308 -2.31 -0.84 5.27
N HIS A 309 -3.56 -1.21 5.54
CA HIS A 309 -4.09 -1.28 6.90
C HIS A 309 -3.47 -2.43 7.73
N LYS A 310 -2.88 -3.44 7.08
CA LYS A 310 -2.23 -4.59 7.74
C LYS A 310 -0.98 -4.15 8.50
N GLY A 311 -0.84 -4.57 9.76
CA GLY A 311 0.30 -4.22 10.62
C GLY A 311 0.34 -2.74 11.06
N LEU A 312 -0.66 -1.94 10.68
CA LEU A 312 -0.71 -0.52 11.01
C LEU A 312 -0.95 -0.30 12.51
N LEU A 313 -1.74 -1.16 13.16
CA LEU A 313 -2.10 -0.99 14.56
C LEU A 313 -0.87 -1.12 15.46
N GLY A 314 -0.07 -2.18 15.29
CA GLY A 314 1.15 -2.37 16.06
C GLY A 314 2.08 -1.16 15.96
N ARG A 315 2.38 -0.70 14.73
CA ARG A 315 3.24 0.49 14.50
C ARG A 315 2.66 1.76 15.13
N LEU A 316 1.35 1.97 15.03
CA LEU A 316 0.69 3.15 15.59
C LEU A 316 0.74 3.13 17.12
N VAL A 317 0.40 2.00 17.74
CA VAL A 317 0.42 1.85 19.20
C VAL A 317 1.82 2.09 19.75
N THR A 318 2.85 1.46 19.17
CA THR A 318 4.25 1.67 19.58
C THR A 318 4.63 3.15 19.56
N LYS A 319 4.35 3.87 18.47
CA LYS A 319 4.66 5.30 18.36
C LYS A 319 3.90 6.15 19.38
N LEU A 320 2.65 5.82 19.67
CA LEU A 320 1.84 6.56 20.64
C LEU A 320 2.24 6.27 22.09
N GLU A 321 2.76 5.08 22.38
CA GLU A 321 3.36 4.72 23.67
C GLU A 321 4.71 5.43 23.85
N GLU A 322 5.56 5.45 22.83
CA GLU A 322 6.83 6.20 22.81
C GLU A 322 6.60 7.70 23.05
N ALA A 323 5.52 8.25 22.47
CA ALA A 323 5.11 9.64 22.69
C ALA A 323 4.45 9.89 24.07
N GLN A 324 4.37 8.88 24.93
CA GLN A 324 3.71 8.93 26.24
C GLN A 324 2.23 9.38 26.18
N PHE A 325 1.59 9.23 25.02
CA PHE A 325 0.18 9.55 24.82
C PHE A 325 -0.71 8.40 25.30
N LEU A 326 -0.35 7.17 24.93
CA LEU A 326 -0.98 5.97 25.45
C LEU A 326 -0.31 5.56 26.76
N ILE A 327 -1.11 5.18 27.73
CA ILE A 327 -0.63 4.64 28.98
C ILE A 327 -0.62 3.12 28.84
N THR A 328 0.54 2.53 29.08
CA THR A 328 0.77 1.09 28.91
C THR A 328 -0.25 0.30 29.73
N CYS A 329 -1.09 -0.45 29.01
CA CYS A 329 -1.98 -1.46 29.56
C CYS A 329 -1.46 -2.83 29.10
N PRO A 330 -1.52 -3.89 29.92
CA PRO A 330 -1.16 -5.23 29.45
C PRO A 330 -2.14 -5.67 28.34
N ASN A 331 -1.60 -6.06 27.17
CA ASN A 331 -2.34 -6.57 26.02
C ASN A 331 -3.52 -5.70 25.54
N PRO A 332 -3.30 -4.41 25.24
CA PRO A 332 -4.40 -3.50 24.92
C PRO A 332 -4.90 -3.67 23.49
N PHE A 333 -4.27 -4.50 22.67
CA PHE A 333 -4.67 -4.71 21.28
C PHE A 333 -4.70 -6.15 20.82
N THR A 334 -5.58 -6.41 19.86
CA THR A 334 -5.65 -7.64 19.08
C THR A 334 -5.30 -7.31 17.63
N GLU A 335 -4.21 -7.88 17.16
CA GLU A 335 -3.75 -7.77 15.78
C GLU A 335 -4.13 -9.03 15.02
N ASN A 336 -5.05 -8.90 14.07
CA ASN A 336 -5.48 -10.01 13.22
C ASN A 336 -4.70 -9.97 11.90
N ILE A 337 -4.05 -11.08 11.56
CA ILE A 337 -3.31 -11.23 10.29
C ILE A 337 -4.27 -11.55 9.14
N THR A 338 -5.35 -12.28 9.45
CA THR A 338 -6.50 -12.47 8.55
C THR A 338 -7.31 -11.16 8.52
N HIS A 339 -7.75 -10.69 7.35
CA HIS A 339 -8.46 -9.42 7.00
C HIS A 339 -9.68 -9.00 7.88
N LYS A 340 -9.59 -9.18 9.18
CA LYS A 340 -10.55 -8.86 10.22
C LYS A 340 -10.12 -7.55 10.88
N VAL A 341 -11.00 -6.99 11.69
CA VAL A 341 -10.69 -5.78 12.47
C VAL A 341 -9.52 -5.99 13.44
N ASN A 342 -8.60 -5.04 13.44
CA ASN A 342 -7.58 -4.92 14.49
C ASN A 342 -8.09 -3.89 15.51
N THR A 343 -8.03 -4.21 16.80
CA THR A 343 -8.63 -3.37 17.84
C THR A 343 -7.60 -3.08 18.92
N TYR A 344 -7.50 -1.82 19.34
CA TYR A 344 -6.84 -1.39 20.56
C TYR A 344 -7.90 -0.74 21.47
N MET A 345 -7.93 -1.09 22.75
CA MET A 345 -8.80 -0.49 23.75
C MET A 345 -7.94 -0.13 24.96
N GLY A 346 -7.80 1.16 25.23
CA GLY A 346 -6.82 1.61 26.21
C GLY A 346 -7.16 2.93 26.88
N ILE A 347 -6.13 3.54 27.43
CA ILE A 347 -6.21 4.81 28.15
C ILE A 347 -5.18 5.74 27.54
N CYS A 348 -5.59 6.95 27.21
CA CYS A 348 -4.71 8.01 26.78
C CYS A 348 -4.72 9.19 27.75
N LYS A 349 -3.67 10.00 27.65
CA LYS A 349 -3.55 11.27 28.35
C LYS A 349 -2.82 12.27 27.48
N LEU A 350 -3.41 13.45 27.35
CA LEU A 350 -2.74 14.59 26.73
C LEU A 350 -1.84 15.27 27.76
N PRO A 351 -0.60 15.70 27.40
CA PRO A 351 0.36 16.25 28.35
C PRO A 351 -0.15 17.44 29.15
N GLN A 352 -0.98 18.29 28.52
CA GLN A 352 -1.53 19.50 29.12
C GLN A 352 -2.71 19.25 30.07
N TYR A 353 -3.24 18.02 30.13
CA TYR A 353 -4.40 17.69 30.96
C TYR A 353 -4.03 16.66 32.04
N THR A 354 -4.67 16.79 33.20
CA THR A 354 -4.46 15.87 34.34
C THR A 354 -5.26 14.58 34.22
N HIS A 355 -6.40 14.63 33.52
CA HIS A 355 -7.32 13.51 33.44
C HIS A 355 -6.97 12.51 32.33
N HIS A 356 -7.10 11.24 32.68
CA HIS A 356 -7.07 10.12 31.75
C HIS A 356 -8.39 10.02 30.97
N ARG A 357 -8.29 9.51 29.74
CA ARG A 357 -9.45 9.28 28.85
C ARG A 357 -9.37 7.88 28.25
N ARG A 358 -10.53 7.27 28.05
CA ARG A 358 -10.65 6.00 27.32
C ARG A 358 -10.51 6.28 25.82
N ILE A 359 -9.77 5.42 25.14
CA ILE A 359 -9.61 5.48 23.69
C ILE A 359 -9.70 4.07 23.11
N ASP A 360 -10.54 3.93 22.09
CA ASP A 360 -10.74 2.70 21.36
C ASP A 360 -10.36 2.95 19.90
N ILE A 361 -9.32 2.28 19.42
CA ILE A 361 -8.81 2.41 18.04
C ILE A 361 -9.13 1.13 17.31
N LYS A 362 -9.84 1.22 16.19
CA LYS A 362 -10.16 0.08 15.34
C LYS A 362 -9.72 0.31 13.92
N ILE A 363 -9.00 -0.66 13.37
CA ILE A 363 -8.54 -0.64 11.99
C ILE A 363 -9.34 -1.66 11.19
N TYR A 364 -10.02 -1.20 10.16
CA TYR A 364 -10.88 -2.01 9.29
C TYR A 364 -10.31 -2.09 7.87
N PRO A 365 -10.44 -3.25 7.19
CA PRO A 365 -10.20 -3.32 5.74
C PRO A 365 -11.19 -2.43 5.00
N LYS A 366 -10.81 -1.95 3.80
CA LYS A 366 -11.61 -1.01 3.02
C LYS A 366 -13.03 -1.53 2.72
N GLN A 367 -13.18 -2.83 2.50
CA GLN A 367 -14.44 -3.50 2.19
C GLN A 367 -15.43 -3.48 3.38
N ALA A 368 -14.92 -3.43 4.61
CA ALA A 368 -15.74 -3.36 5.81
C ALA A 368 -16.08 -1.92 6.25
N TYR A 369 -15.48 -0.92 5.60
CA TYR A 369 -15.46 0.47 6.05
C TYR A 369 -16.86 1.04 6.30
N ALA A 370 -17.80 0.87 5.37
CA ALA A 370 -19.16 1.40 5.51
C ALA A 370 -19.89 0.80 6.72
N PHE A 371 -19.82 -0.52 6.88
CA PHE A 371 -20.46 -1.24 7.99
C PHE A 371 -19.83 -0.89 9.34
N ALA A 372 -18.50 -0.75 9.35
CA ALA A 372 -17.74 -0.31 10.50
C ALA A 372 -18.14 1.11 10.91
N LEU A 373 -18.29 2.02 9.95
CA LEU A 373 -18.68 3.40 10.23
C LEU A 373 -20.09 3.49 10.82
N VAL A 374 -21.06 2.74 10.29
CA VAL A 374 -22.41 2.64 10.89
C VAL A 374 -22.31 2.12 12.32
N TYR A 375 -21.57 1.03 12.53
CA TYR A 375 -21.43 0.41 13.85
C TYR A 375 -20.75 1.35 14.87
N PHE A 376 -19.63 1.95 14.50
CA PHE A 376 -18.84 2.82 15.39
C PHE A 376 -19.51 4.16 15.63
N THR A 377 -20.31 4.66 14.68
CA THR A 377 -21.13 5.86 14.91
C THR A 377 -22.25 5.56 15.89
N GLY A 378 -22.87 4.38 15.82
CA GLY A 378 -23.97 4.00 16.70
C GLY A 378 -25.20 4.93 16.57
N ASN A 379 -26.04 5.08 17.58
CA ASN A 379 -25.88 4.55 18.94
C ASN A 379 -26.11 3.03 19.07
N ASP A 380 -25.96 2.49 20.29
CA ASP A 380 -26.13 1.07 20.60
C ASP A 380 -27.57 0.58 20.34
N VAL A 381 -28.58 1.41 20.62
CA VAL A 381 -30.00 1.13 20.35
C VAL A 381 -30.25 1.01 18.85
N LEU A 382 -29.78 1.97 18.04
CA LEU A 382 -29.85 1.94 16.59
C LEU A 382 -29.20 0.67 16.06
N ASN A 383 -27.96 0.40 16.47
CA ASN A 383 -27.20 -0.79 16.06
C ASN A 383 -27.96 -2.09 16.35
N ARG A 384 -28.57 -2.23 17.53
CA ARG A 384 -29.40 -3.40 17.87
C ARG A 384 -30.63 -3.50 16.97
N ARG A 385 -31.31 -2.38 16.70
CA ARG A 385 -32.53 -2.34 15.87
C ARG A 385 -32.25 -2.69 14.41
N ILE A 386 -31.21 -2.11 13.79
CA ILE A 386 -30.87 -2.40 12.39
C ILE A 386 -30.40 -3.84 12.21
N ARG A 387 -29.69 -4.41 13.20
CA ARG A 387 -29.31 -5.84 13.19
C ARG A 387 -30.52 -6.75 13.31
N TYR A 388 -31.48 -6.40 14.16
CA TYR A 388 -32.74 -7.13 14.27
C TYR A 388 -33.55 -7.08 12.97
N LEU A 389 -33.61 -5.92 12.31
CA LEU A 389 -34.27 -5.77 11.01
C LEU A 389 -33.55 -6.58 9.92
N ALA A 390 -32.22 -6.51 9.85
CA ALA A 390 -31.41 -7.31 8.94
C ALA A 390 -31.73 -8.80 9.10
N LYS A 391 -31.79 -9.29 10.35
CA LYS A 391 -32.17 -10.68 10.67
C LYS A 391 -33.56 -11.04 10.15
N LYS A 392 -34.56 -10.16 10.30
CA LYS A 392 -35.91 -10.37 9.76
C LYS A 392 -35.93 -10.46 8.22
N LYS A 393 -34.99 -9.77 7.56
CA LYS A 393 -34.83 -9.78 6.10
C LYS A 393 -33.93 -10.91 5.58
N GLY A 394 -33.52 -11.85 6.43
CA GLY A 394 -32.64 -12.95 6.03
C GLY A 394 -31.16 -12.57 5.95
N TYR A 395 -30.77 -11.41 6.49
CA TYR A 395 -29.36 -10.98 6.55
C TYR A 395 -28.77 -11.14 7.95
N LYS A 396 -27.44 -11.14 8.01
CA LYS A 396 -26.64 -10.96 9.23
C LYS A 396 -25.81 -9.70 9.02
N LEU A 397 -26.08 -8.67 9.80
CA LEU A 397 -25.31 -7.42 9.80
C LEU A 397 -24.31 -7.43 10.96
N SER A 398 -23.04 -7.20 10.66
CA SER A 398 -21.98 -6.93 11.63
C SER A 398 -21.22 -5.66 11.24
N ASP A 399 -20.26 -5.26 12.07
CA ASP A 399 -19.29 -4.22 11.75
C ASP A 399 -18.30 -4.62 10.63
N GLN A 400 -18.27 -5.89 10.25
CA GLN A 400 -17.42 -6.42 9.17
C GLN A 400 -18.14 -6.48 7.82
N GLY A 401 -19.48 -6.46 7.81
CA GLY A 401 -20.23 -6.70 6.58
C GLY A 401 -21.71 -6.98 6.79
N LEU A 402 -22.43 -6.96 5.68
CA LEU A 402 -23.78 -7.51 5.55
C LEU A 402 -23.69 -8.85 4.82
N PHE A 403 -24.20 -9.92 5.43
CA PHE A 403 -24.12 -11.27 4.89
C PHE A 403 -25.52 -11.83 4.66
N LEU A 404 -25.76 -12.40 3.48
CA LEU A 404 -26.98 -13.15 3.21
C LEU A 404 -26.93 -14.48 3.97
N ARG A 405 -27.99 -14.78 4.73
CA ARG A 405 -28.15 -16.10 5.34
C ARG A 405 -28.71 -17.04 4.29
N VAL A 406 -27.85 -17.73 3.55
CA VAL A 406 -28.24 -18.87 2.73
C VAL A 406 -28.45 -20.05 3.67
N GLY A 407 -29.66 -20.58 3.74
CA GLY A 407 -29.94 -21.77 4.54
C GLY A 407 -29.38 -22.99 3.85
N ASP A 408 -28.77 -23.91 4.62
CA ASP A 408 -28.88 -25.32 4.26
C ASP A 408 -29.23 -26.13 5.51
N ASN A 409 -30.50 -26.56 5.55
CA ASN A 409 -30.96 -27.62 6.43
C ASN A 409 -30.27 -28.90 5.96
N LYS A 410 -29.15 -29.29 6.60
CA LYS A 410 -28.69 -30.68 6.91
C LYS A 410 -27.18 -30.94 6.84
N THR A 411 -26.32 -30.01 6.42
CA THR A 411 -24.86 -30.30 6.26
C THR A 411 -23.89 -29.32 6.93
N GLY A 412 -24.37 -28.27 7.63
CA GLY A 412 -23.56 -27.54 8.61
C GLY A 412 -22.53 -26.54 8.06
N MET A 413 -22.44 -26.32 6.75
CA MET A 413 -21.63 -25.23 6.17
C MET A 413 -22.55 -24.20 5.49
N ALA A 414 -22.90 -23.15 6.22
CA ALA A 414 -23.56 -21.99 5.63
C ALA A 414 -22.52 -21.14 4.90
N SER A 415 -22.58 -21.08 3.58
CA SER A 415 -21.84 -20.08 2.80
C SER A 415 -22.46 -18.70 3.07
N GLU A 416 -21.74 -17.86 3.82
CA GLU A 416 -22.13 -16.46 4.05
C GLU A 416 -21.69 -15.62 2.85
N VAL A 417 -22.61 -15.30 1.94
CA VAL A 417 -22.34 -14.39 0.82
C VAL A 417 -22.35 -12.94 1.33
N SER A 418 -21.23 -12.24 1.20
CA SER A 418 -21.11 -10.83 1.60
C SER A 418 -21.74 -9.93 0.54
N ILE A 419 -22.50 -8.94 0.98
CA ILE A 419 -23.14 -7.94 0.12
C ILE A 419 -22.26 -6.68 0.17
N PRO A 420 -21.69 -6.23 -0.95
CA PRO A 420 -20.85 -5.05 -0.97
C PRO A 420 -21.67 -3.78 -0.70
N CYS A 421 -21.12 -2.91 0.15
CA CYS A 421 -21.59 -1.53 0.33
C CYS A 421 -20.36 -0.64 0.53
N GLU A 422 -20.25 0.42 -0.25
CA GLU A 422 -19.12 1.37 -0.16
C GLU A 422 -19.40 2.54 0.78
N THR A 423 -20.69 2.86 1.00
CA THR A 423 -21.18 4.02 1.75
C THR A 423 -22.14 3.62 2.86
N GLU A 424 -22.34 4.47 3.88
CA GLU A 424 -23.30 4.19 4.96
C GLU A 424 -24.73 4.16 4.40
N GLU A 425 -25.03 5.07 3.49
CA GLU A 425 -26.28 5.24 2.76
C GLU A 425 -26.73 3.94 2.09
N GLU A 426 -25.81 3.27 1.38
CA GLU A 426 -26.05 1.96 0.77
C GLU A 426 -26.43 0.90 1.80
N VAL A 427 -25.80 0.90 2.98
CA VAL A 427 -26.12 -0.04 4.06
C VAL A 427 -27.58 0.14 4.51
N PHE A 428 -28.02 1.37 4.74
CA PHE A 428 -29.41 1.66 5.12
C PHE A 428 -30.38 1.34 3.98
N GLN A 429 -30.03 1.65 2.74
CA GLN A 429 -30.84 1.35 1.56
C GLN A 429 -31.06 -0.15 1.36
N LYS A 430 -30.02 -0.99 1.53
CA LYS A 430 -30.14 -2.46 1.48
C LYS A 430 -31.04 -3.01 2.58
N LEU A 431 -31.07 -2.35 3.73
CA LEU A 431 -32.00 -2.68 4.82
C LEU A 431 -33.40 -2.08 4.60
N GLY A 432 -33.64 -1.32 3.53
CA GLY A 432 -34.89 -0.65 3.21
C GLY A 432 -35.27 0.41 4.24
N LEU A 433 -34.27 1.14 4.74
CA LEU A 433 -34.42 2.24 5.68
C LEU A 433 -33.97 3.55 5.00
N PRO A 434 -34.60 4.69 5.33
CA PRO A 434 -34.02 5.99 4.99
C PRO A 434 -32.67 6.15 5.71
N TYR A 435 -31.74 6.88 5.09
CA TYR A 435 -30.45 7.18 5.68
C TYR A 435 -30.59 8.29 6.73
N PRO A 436 -30.26 8.04 8.02
CA PRO A 436 -30.16 9.09 9.02
C PRO A 436 -28.73 9.64 9.08
N GLU A 437 -28.61 10.96 9.05
CA GLU A 437 -27.33 11.65 9.29
C GLU A 437 -26.79 11.31 10.68
N PRO A 438 -25.47 11.33 10.93
CA PRO A 438 -24.91 10.92 12.22
C PRO A 438 -25.52 11.60 13.44
N HIS A 439 -25.83 12.90 13.34
CA HIS A 439 -26.44 13.68 14.43
C HIS A 439 -27.91 13.31 14.71
N GLU A 440 -28.58 12.69 13.74
CA GLU A 440 -29.94 12.19 13.86
C GLU A 440 -30.00 10.81 14.53
N ARG A 441 -28.87 10.16 14.81
CA ARG A 441 -28.80 8.79 15.36
C ARG A 441 -28.85 8.73 16.90
N ASN A 442 -29.22 9.83 17.56
CA ASN A 442 -29.34 9.97 19.01
C ASN A 442 -30.76 9.67 19.50
N TRP A 443 -31.21 8.42 19.37
CA TRP A 443 -32.56 7.98 19.77
C TRP A 443 -32.60 7.22 21.09
#